data_AF-A0A1Y5WXT1-F1
#
_entry.id   AF-A0A1Y5WXT1-F1
#
_cell.length_a   1.000
_cell.length_b   1.000
_cell.length_c   1.000
_cell.angle_alpha   90.00
_cell.angle_beta   90.00
_cell.angle_gamma   90.00
#
_symmetry.space_group_name_H-M   'P 1'
#
loop_
_entity.id
_entity.type
_entity.pdbx_description
1 polymer ?
#
loop_
_entity_poly.entity_id
_entity_poly.type
_entity_poly.pdbx_seq_one_letter_code
_entity_poly.pdbx_strand_id
1 'polypeptide(L)'
;MALSIRNKLTGTVSAVQSGEVIATVKTRLTGGQEITAAITREAVDELGLTNGTQVNALIKSTEVALSTQPVPGISIRNQLRGEVTSVTTGAAMATVKISVDGGELTAAITRDAVNELGLAAGAQVVALIKSTEVSLTTV
;
A
#
# COMPACT_ATOMS: atom_id res chain seq x y z
N MET A 1 16.30 -8.07 -9.75
CA MET A 1 15.26 -9.11 -10.03
C MET A 1 13.97 -8.40 -10.42
N ALA A 2 13.24 -8.88 -11.43
CA ALA A 2 11.95 -8.31 -11.81
C ALA A 2 10.83 -8.95 -10.96
N LEU A 3 9.93 -8.12 -10.40
CA LEU A 3 8.77 -8.57 -9.63
C LEU A 3 7.49 -8.16 -10.37
N SER A 4 6.44 -8.98 -10.27
CA SER A 4 5.10 -8.64 -10.80
C SER A 4 4.34 -7.62 -9.93
N ILE A 5 4.95 -7.17 -8.83
CA ILE A 5 4.44 -6.12 -7.95
C ILE A 5 4.42 -4.79 -8.71
N ARG A 6 3.29 -4.09 -8.66
CA ARG A 6 3.08 -2.81 -9.37
C ARG A 6 3.26 -1.60 -8.48
N ASN A 7 3.05 -1.76 -7.19
CA ASN A 7 3.16 -0.67 -6.23
C ASN A 7 4.51 -0.75 -5.54
N LYS A 8 5.33 0.29 -5.73
CA LYS A 8 6.61 0.47 -5.08
C LYS A 8 6.66 1.88 -4.51
N LEU A 9 6.52 2.00 -3.20
CA LEU A 9 6.57 3.28 -2.50
C LEU A 9 7.85 3.37 -1.68
N THR A 10 8.67 4.39 -1.95
CA THR A 10 9.92 4.59 -1.21
C THR A 10 9.66 5.31 0.11
N GLY A 11 10.40 4.93 1.14
CA GLY A 11 10.36 5.60 2.42
C GLY A 11 11.52 5.22 3.33
N THR A 12 11.45 5.75 4.55
CA THR A 12 12.43 5.49 5.61
C THR A 12 11.73 4.86 6.78
N VAL A 13 12.29 3.76 7.28
CA VAL A 13 11.79 3.10 8.50
C VAL A 13 11.88 4.11 9.64
N SER A 14 10.76 4.28 10.33
CA SER A 14 10.58 5.22 11.45
C SER A 14 10.46 4.51 12.79
N ALA A 15 9.96 3.28 12.79
CA ALA A 15 9.90 2.42 13.96
C ALA A 15 9.83 0.94 13.55
N VAL A 16 10.44 0.10 14.37
CA VAL A 16 10.31 -1.36 14.31
C VAL A 16 9.82 -1.81 15.67
N GLN A 17 8.71 -2.52 15.71
CA GLN A 17 8.20 -3.19 16.90
C GLN A 17 8.22 -4.69 16.65
N SER A 18 9.23 -5.34 17.21
CA SER A 18 9.41 -6.79 17.09
C SER A 18 8.49 -7.52 18.07
N GLY A 19 7.70 -8.46 17.55
CA GLY A 19 7.10 -9.53 18.34
C GLY A 19 7.94 -10.80 18.27
N GLU A 20 7.45 -11.88 18.90
CA GLU A 20 8.16 -13.17 18.89
C GLU A 20 8.27 -13.77 17.48
N VAL A 21 7.19 -13.68 16.70
CA VAL A 21 7.11 -14.27 15.34
C VAL A 21 6.92 -13.20 14.28
N ILE A 22 6.05 -12.21 14.54
CA ILE A 22 5.74 -11.12 13.62
C ILE A 22 6.23 -9.81 14.22
N ALA A 23 6.85 -8.99 13.39
CA ALA A 23 7.21 -7.62 13.68
C ALA A 23 6.35 -6.65 12.86
N THR A 24 6.02 -5.50 13.43
CA THR A 24 5.44 -4.39 12.69
C THR A 24 6.50 -3.34 12.41
N VAL A 25 6.63 -2.95 11.15
CA VAL A 25 7.58 -1.95 10.68
C VAL A 25 6.80 -0.76 10.15
N LYS A 26 6.99 0.41 10.76
CA LYS A 26 6.42 1.68 10.31
C LYS A 26 7.42 2.40 9.43
N THR A 27 6.99 2.81 8.25
CA THR A 27 7.80 3.50 7.26
C THR A 27 7.15 4.83 6.91
N ARG A 28 7.92 5.92 7.07
CA ARG A 28 7.54 7.24 6.58
C ARG A 28 7.86 7.31 5.09
N LEU A 29 6.84 7.40 4.27
CA LEU A 29 6.97 7.54 2.82
C LEU A 29 7.51 8.93 2.46
N THR A 30 8.08 9.07 1.27
CA THR A 30 8.61 10.36 0.78
C THR A 30 7.56 11.47 0.77
N GLY A 31 6.28 11.13 0.56
CA GLY A 31 5.15 12.08 0.64
C GLY A 31 4.66 12.39 2.07
N GLY A 32 5.35 11.90 3.10
CA GLY A 32 5.03 12.18 4.51
C GLY A 32 3.98 11.26 5.15
N GLN A 33 3.19 10.53 4.37
CA GLN A 33 2.29 9.50 4.88
C GLN A 33 3.07 8.32 5.51
N GLU A 34 2.46 7.62 6.45
CA GLU A 34 3.04 6.45 7.10
C GLU A 34 2.41 5.18 6.54
N ILE A 35 3.22 4.15 6.27
CA ILE A 35 2.78 2.80 5.94
C ILE A 35 3.33 1.83 6.98
N THR A 36 2.52 0.86 7.39
CA THR A 36 2.88 -0.21 8.31
C THR A 36 2.90 -1.54 7.58
N ALA A 37 4.05 -2.21 7.60
CA ALA A 37 4.22 -3.59 7.20
C ALA A 37 4.19 -4.51 8.44
N ALA A 38 3.61 -5.70 8.29
CA ALA A 38 3.68 -6.77 9.27
C ALA A 38 4.41 -7.95 8.61
N ILE A 39 5.67 -8.15 8.99
CA ILE A 39 6.57 -9.15 8.40
C ILE A 39 7.14 -10.05 9.50
N THR A 40 7.80 -11.14 9.12
CA THR A 40 8.41 -12.02 10.12
C THR A 40 9.55 -11.31 10.84
N ARG A 41 9.80 -11.70 12.09
CA ARG A 41 10.94 -11.22 12.86
C ARG A 41 12.25 -11.54 12.12
N GLU A 42 12.34 -12.71 11.52
CA GLU A 42 13.47 -13.14 10.70
C GLU A 42 13.70 -12.19 9.51
N ALA A 43 12.65 -11.74 8.82
CA ALA A 43 12.80 -10.80 7.71
C ALA A 43 13.30 -9.42 8.17
N VAL A 44 12.92 -8.96 9.37
CA VAL A 44 13.49 -7.74 9.96
C VAL A 44 14.99 -7.89 10.17
N ASP A 45 15.42 -9.02 10.74
CA ASP A 45 16.82 -9.31 11.03
C ASP A 45 17.64 -9.47 9.72
N GLU A 46 17.14 -10.24 8.75
CA GLU A 46 17.78 -10.49 7.45
C GLU A 46 17.94 -9.21 6.62
N LEU A 47 16.93 -8.34 6.64
CA LEU A 47 16.97 -7.06 5.92
C LEU A 47 17.68 -5.95 6.71
N GLY A 48 18.10 -6.20 7.96
CA GLY A 48 18.75 -5.20 8.81
C GLY A 48 17.87 -3.96 9.06
N LEU A 49 16.56 -4.16 9.23
CA LEU A 49 15.63 -3.04 9.36
C LEU A 49 15.75 -2.40 10.74
N THR A 50 16.15 -1.13 10.76
CA THR A 50 16.24 -0.29 11.95
C THR A 50 15.68 1.10 11.65
N ASN A 51 15.49 1.94 12.66
CA ASN A 51 15.08 3.32 12.44
C ASN A 51 16.11 4.04 11.54
N GLY A 52 15.66 4.68 10.48
CA GLY A 52 16.52 5.31 9.47
C GLY A 52 16.83 4.44 8.25
N THR A 53 16.56 3.13 8.27
CA THR A 53 16.78 2.26 7.10
C THR A 53 15.92 2.71 5.94
N GLN A 54 16.52 2.94 4.76
CA GLN A 54 15.78 3.23 3.54
C GLN A 54 15.20 1.94 2.95
N VAL A 55 13.90 1.98 2.64
CA VAL A 55 13.18 0.81 2.13
C VAL A 55 12.21 1.19 1.02
N ASN A 56 11.85 0.17 0.23
CA ASN A 56 10.70 0.22 -0.64
C ASN A 56 9.59 -0.66 -0.05
N ALA A 57 8.40 -0.09 0.11
CA ALA A 57 7.18 -0.82 0.38
C ALA A 57 6.60 -1.35 -0.93
N LEU A 58 6.40 -2.66 -0.99
CA LEU A 58 5.97 -3.42 -2.15
C LEU A 58 4.57 -3.99 -1.90
N ILE A 59 3.60 -3.63 -2.74
CA ILE A 59 2.20 -4.05 -2.60
C ILE A 59 1.67 -4.58 -3.94
N LYS A 60 1.07 -5.76 -3.96
CA LYS A 60 0.39 -6.26 -5.16
C LYS A 60 -0.88 -5.46 -5.41
N SER A 61 -1.24 -5.24 -6.67
CA SER A 61 -2.44 -4.47 -7.02
C SER A 61 -3.73 -5.09 -6.50
N THR A 62 -3.79 -6.42 -6.36
CA THR A 62 -4.95 -7.14 -5.83
C THR A 62 -5.16 -6.93 -4.33
N GLU A 63 -4.14 -6.44 -3.61
CA GLU A 63 -4.20 -6.20 -2.16
C GLU A 63 -4.45 -4.73 -1.81
N VAL A 64 -4.82 -3.92 -2.81
CA VAL A 64 -5.23 -2.53 -2.63
C VAL A 64 -6.75 -2.46 -2.82
N ALA A 65 -7.48 -2.39 -1.71
CA ALA A 65 -8.90 -2.06 -1.74
C ALA A 65 -9.09 -0.54 -1.83
N LEU A 66 -10.22 -0.09 -2.37
CA LEU A 66 -10.55 1.33 -2.49
C LEU A 66 -11.83 1.64 -1.73
N SER A 67 -11.86 2.83 -1.15
CA SER A 67 -13.04 3.46 -0.57
C SER A 67 -13.07 4.92 -0.98
N THR A 68 -14.24 5.55 -1.01
CA THR A 68 -14.37 6.97 -1.34
C THR A 68 -14.17 7.88 -0.13
N GLN A 69 -14.05 7.32 1.07
CA GLN A 69 -13.88 8.01 2.35
C GLN A 69 -13.04 7.16 3.31
N PRO A 70 -12.39 7.76 4.32
CA PRO A 70 -11.72 7.01 5.39
C PRO A 70 -12.68 6.05 6.10
N VAL A 71 -12.19 4.85 6.43
CA VAL A 71 -13.03 3.80 7.04
C VAL A 71 -12.58 3.56 8.48
N PRO A 72 -13.28 4.07 9.49
CA PRO A 72 -12.95 3.81 10.89
C PRO A 72 -13.38 2.40 11.31
N GLY A 73 -12.80 1.89 12.39
CA GLY A 73 -13.24 0.64 13.03
C GLY A 73 -12.88 -0.66 12.29
N ILE A 74 -11.97 -0.61 11.31
CA ILE A 74 -11.47 -1.79 10.58
C ILE A 74 -10.02 -2.11 10.93
N SER A 75 -9.61 -3.36 10.69
CA SER A 75 -8.23 -3.82 10.96
C SER A 75 -7.21 -3.46 9.87
N ILE A 76 -7.64 -2.78 8.80
CA ILE A 76 -6.76 -2.32 7.72
C ILE A 76 -6.01 -1.07 8.18
N ARG A 77 -4.71 -1.23 8.44
CA ARG A 77 -3.88 -0.18 9.08
C ARG A 77 -3.38 0.88 8.11
N ASN A 78 -3.26 0.55 6.83
CA ASN A 78 -2.81 1.50 5.82
C ASN A 78 -4.02 2.08 5.12
N GLN A 79 -4.22 3.39 5.28
CA GLN A 79 -5.28 4.17 4.64
C GLN A 79 -4.64 5.38 3.95
N LEU A 80 -4.17 5.18 2.71
CA LEU A 80 -3.45 6.21 1.96
C LEU A 80 -4.45 7.02 1.14
N ARG A 81 -4.51 8.34 1.38
CA ARG A 81 -5.36 9.22 0.59
C ARG A 81 -4.75 9.44 -0.78
N GLY A 82 -5.62 9.53 -1.79
CA GLY A 82 -5.21 9.79 -3.16
C GLY A 82 -6.35 10.15 -4.09
N GLU A 83 -5.98 10.41 -5.34
CA GLU A 83 -6.90 10.75 -6.41
C GLU A 83 -6.75 9.75 -7.55
N VAL A 84 -7.86 9.26 -8.07
CA VAL A 84 -7.87 8.38 -9.25
C VAL A 84 -7.37 9.17 -10.47
N THR A 85 -6.32 8.67 -11.11
CA THR A 85 -5.78 9.28 -12.35
C THR A 85 -6.32 8.60 -13.60
N SER A 86 -6.59 7.30 -13.55
CA SER A 86 -7.20 6.56 -14.65
C SER A 86 -7.86 5.26 -14.19
N VAL A 87 -8.86 4.81 -14.94
CA VAL A 87 -9.53 3.52 -14.76
C VAL A 87 -9.51 2.77 -16.09
N THR A 88 -9.04 1.54 -16.07
CA THR A 88 -9.05 0.63 -17.23
C THR A 88 -9.88 -0.59 -16.90
N THR A 89 -10.99 -0.78 -17.59
CA THR A 89 -11.99 -1.81 -17.25
C THR A 89 -11.98 -2.96 -18.26
N GLY A 90 -11.67 -4.18 -17.80
CA GLY A 90 -11.83 -5.44 -18.53
C GLY A 90 -13.11 -6.18 -18.12
N ALA A 91 -13.46 -7.31 -18.75
CA ALA A 91 -14.80 -7.92 -18.61
C ALA A 91 -15.30 -8.06 -17.15
N ALA A 92 -14.47 -8.63 -16.27
CA ALA A 92 -14.78 -8.78 -14.83
C ALA A 92 -13.94 -7.89 -13.90
N MET A 93 -12.72 -7.54 -14.33
CA MET A 93 -11.72 -6.85 -13.52
C MET A 93 -11.42 -5.47 -14.08
N ALA A 94 -10.98 -4.56 -13.23
CA ALA A 94 -10.50 -3.24 -13.59
C ALA A 94 -9.16 -2.96 -12.91
N THR A 95 -8.33 -2.16 -13.56
CA THR A 95 -7.18 -1.54 -12.91
C THR A 95 -7.45 -0.04 -12.71
N VAL A 96 -7.20 0.43 -11.50
CA VAL A 96 -7.39 1.83 -11.10
C VAL A 96 -6.03 2.38 -10.72
N LYS A 97 -5.56 3.40 -11.43
CA LYS A 97 -4.35 4.14 -11.05
C LYS A 97 -4.73 5.30 -10.15
N ILE A 98 -3.97 5.49 -9.08
CA ILE A 98 -4.22 6.46 -8.03
C ILE A 98 -2.92 7.22 -7.78
N SER A 99 -2.97 8.54 -7.84
CA SER A 99 -1.91 9.39 -7.33
C SER A 99 -2.04 9.48 -5.82
N VAL A 100 -0.94 9.25 -5.10
CA VAL A 100 -0.85 9.43 -3.64
C VAL A 100 0.35 10.31 -3.35
N ASP A 101 0.39 10.93 -2.18
CA ASP A 101 1.56 11.72 -1.80
C ASP A 101 2.83 10.85 -1.81
N GLY A 102 3.78 11.22 -2.67
CA GLY A 102 5.06 10.52 -2.81
C GLY A 102 5.07 9.33 -3.75
N GLY A 103 4.01 9.07 -4.54
CA GLY A 103 4.04 8.03 -5.56
C GLY A 103 2.72 7.77 -6.29
N GLU A 104 2.68 6.66 -7.01
CA GLU A 104 1.46 6.15 -7.64
C GLU A 104 1.14 4.75 -7.11
N LEU A 105 -0.15 4.45 -7.01
CA LEU A 105 -0.68 3.14 -6.72
C LEU A 105 -1.53 2.64 -7.89
N THR A 106 -1.52 1.33 -8.08
CA THR A 106 -2.44 0.61 -8.94
C THR A 106 -3.21 -0.38 -8.09
N ALA A 107 -4.52 -0.24 -8.06
CA ALA A 107 -5.45 -1.22 -7.51
C ALA A 107 -6.01 -2.09 -8.64
N ALA A 108 -6.19 -3.38 -8.38
CA ALA A 108 -6.88 -4.31 -9.28
C ALA A 108 -8.13 -4.81 -8.56
N ILE A 109 -9.27 -4.27 -8.94
CA ILE A 109 -10.58 -4.52 -8.30
C ILE A 109 -11.59 -5.00 -9.33
N THR A 110 -12.79 -5.38 -8.89
CA THR A 110 -13.85 -5.79 -9.83
C THR A 110 -14.37 -4.59 -10.62
N ARG A 111 -14.88 -4.85 -11.83
CA ARG A 111 -15.64 -3.86 -12.61
C ARG A 111 -16.83 -3.33 -11.81
N ASP A 112 -17.50 -4.21 -11.07
CA ASP A 112 -18.67 -3.84 -10.26
C ASP A 112 -18.29 -2.84 -9.16
N ALA A 113 -17.16 -3.05 -8.47
CA ALA A 113 -16.67 -2.11 -7.47
C ALA A 113 -16.33 -0.73 -8.06
N VAL A 114 -15.77 -0.68 -9.28
CA VAL A 114 -15.56 0.59 -9.99
C VAL A 114 -16.88 1.32 -10.20
N ASN A 115 -17.91 0.61 -10.66
CA ASN A 115 -19.22 1.18 -10.94
C ASN A 115 -19.95 1.62 -9.65
N GLU A 116 -19.96 0.76 -8.63
CA GLU A 116 -20.62 1.02 -7.33
C GLU A 116 -20.00 2.20 -6.60
N LEU A 117 -18.67 2.34 -6.65
CA LEU A 117 -17.94 3.45 -6.03
C LEU A 117 -17.91 4.70 -6.91
N GLY A 118 -18.40 4.64 -8.15
CA GLY A 118 -18.38 5.74 -9.11
C GLY A 118 -16.97 6.21 -9.47
N LEU A 119 -16.00 5.29 -9.57
CA LEU A 119 -14.60 5.65 -9.79
C LEU A 119 -14.36 6.13 -11.22
N ALA A 120 -13.82 7.33 -11.34
CA ALA A 120 -13.36 7.95 -12.57
C ALA A 120 -12.15 8.86 -12.27
N ALA A 121 -11.45 9.33 -13.31
CA ALA A 121 -10.37 10.29 -13.13
C ALA A 121 -10.86 11.53 -12.35
N GLY A 122 -10.08 11.97 -11.36
CA GLY A 122 -10.42 13.06 -10.44
C GLY A 122 -11.17 12.61 -9.17
N ALA A 123 -11.63 11.36 -9.09
CA ALA A 123 -12.31 10.86 -7.89
C ALA A 123 -11.34 10.76 -6.71
N GLN A 124 -11.73 11.33 -5.57
CA GLN A 124 -10.98 11.21 -4.32
C GLN A 124 -11.24 9.85 -3.69
N VAL A 125 -10.17 9.15 -3.31
CA VAL A 125 -10.23 7.80 -2.76
C VAL A 125 -9.25 7.61 -1.60
N VAL A 126 -9.49 6.55 -0.84
CA VAL A 126 -8.57 6.05 0.17
C VAL A 126 -8.20 4.61 -0.21
N ALA A 127 -6.91 4.38 -0.44
CA ALA A 127 -6.32 3.08 -0.67
C ALA A 127 -6.13 2.35 0.67
N LEU A 128 -6.75 1.18 0.78
CA LEU A 128 -6.83 0.36 1.98
C LEU A 128 -5.96 -0.89 1.79
N ILE A 129 -4.91 -1.03 2.59
CA ILE A 129 -3.95 -2.15 2.48
C ILE A 129 -3.69 -2.76 3.86
N LYS A 130 -3.89 -4.07 4.01
CA LYS A 130 -3.53 -4.74 5.27
C LYS A 130 -2.01 -4.76 5.43
N SER A 131 -1.53 -4.64 6.66
CA SER A 131 -0.08 -4.63 6.93
C SER A 131 0.64 -5.91 6.50
N THR A 132 -0.07 -7.04 6.49
CA THR A 132 0.45 -8.35 6.02
C THR A 132 0.67 -8.39 4.50
N GLU A 133 0.07 -7.48 3.75
CA GLU A 133 0.19 -7.40 2.28
C GLU A 133 1.22 -6.35 1.82
N VAL A 134 2.01 -5.83 2.77
CA VAL A 134 3.13 -4.92 2.50
C VAL A 134 4.43 -5.67 2.73
N SER A 135 5.15 -5.95 1.65
CA SER A 135 6.54 -6.45 1.75
C SER A 135 7.53 -5.29 1.73
N LEU A 136 8.71 -5.49 2.31
CA LEU A 136 9.78 -4.49 2.32
C LEU A 136 11.01 -5.04 1.58
N THR A 137 11.69 -4.16 0.86
CA THR A 137 13.08 -4.38 0.44
C THR A 137 13.91 -3.20 0.89
N THR A 138 15.17 -3.42 1.23
CA THR A 138 16.14 -2.33 1.38
C THR A 138 16.42 -1.68 0.01
N VAL A 139 16.88 -0.43 0.05
CA VAL A 139 17.30 0.35 -1.13
C VAL A 139 18.79 0.16 -1.37
#